data_AF-A0A7V0V151-F1
#
_entry.id   AF-A0A7V0V151-F1
#
_cell.length_a   1.000
_cell.length_b   1.000
_cell.length_c   1.000
_cell.angle_alpha   90.00
_cell.angle_beta   90.00
_cell.angle_gamma   90.00
#
_symmetry.space_group_name_H-M   'P 1'
#
loop_
_entity.id
_entity.type
_entity.pdbx_description
1 polymer ?
#
loop_
_entity_poly.entity_id
_entity_poly.type
_entity_poly.pdbx_seq_one_letter_code
_entity_poly.pdbx_strand_id
1 'polypeptide(L)'
;MQYGRRQFVRATLVASLGATFALTACQPEQRPGSVQVIGTPKSGSVSASVSGVHEADPAAAAKAAASNPSQPTKGDGTYTPVSNVDIYQLISLDVAEITKLTNAVNEGKPLPVQEILAVYEQGKLAKIGENTRVLRRFATDPRRAQEFPEEVAFFKSNTFLDDPVIAAIQGTGEAERYSPAQRRQAIQKGILRIVRYWSVQELLAAEPKLRDGNVGPATGAPHNV
;
A
#
# COMPACT_ATOMS: atom_id res chain seq x y z
N MET A 1 -79.61 17.67 -11.52
CA MET A 1 -79.13 16.28 -11.62
C MET A 1 -77.71 16.25 -11.03
N GLN A 2 -77.58 16.12 -9.72
CA GLN A 2 -77.19 14.89 -8.99
C GLN A 2 -75.79 14.39 -9.38
N TYR A 3 -74.76 14.77 -8.60
CA TYR A 3 -74.15 14.03 -7.48
C TYR A 3 -73.13 12.96 -7.93
N GLY A 4 -71.87 13.06 -7.47
CA GLY A 4 -70.91 11.98 -7.73
C GLY A 4 -69.46 12.15 -7.28
N ARG A 5 -69.21 12.82 -6.14
CA ARG A 5 -67.91 12.79 -5.43
C ARG A 5 -67.65 11.35 -4.96
N ARG A 6 -66.63 10.65 -5.46
CA ARG A 6 -66.16 9.39 -4.85
C ARG A 6 -64.88 9.65 -4.06
N GLN A 7 -65.10 9.93 -2.78
CA GLN A 7 -64.14 9.66 -1.72
C GLN A 7 -63.94 8.15 -1.65
N PHE A 8 -62.69 7.69 -1.61
CA PHE A 8 -62.39 6.39 -1.01
C PHE A 8 -61.59 6.60 0.26
N VAL A 9 -62.22 6.13 1.32
CA VAL A 9 -61.79 6.14 2.72
C VAL A 9 -60.73 5.05 2.92
N ARG A 10 -59.70 5.43 3.68
CA ARG A 10 -58.79 4.65 4.54
C ARG A 10 -58.90 3.12 4.49
N ALA A 11 -57.77 2.48 4.23
CA ALA A 11 -57.37 1.26 4.92
C ALA A 11 -55.97 1.49 5.51
N THR A 12 -55.94 1.72 6.81
CA THR A 12 -54.75 1.76 7.65
C THR A 12 -54.25 0.32 7.79
N LEU A 13 -53.11 -0.03 7.19
CA LEU A 13 -52.40 -1.25 7.54
C LEU A 13 -51.12 -0.87 8.30
N VAL A 14 -51.23 -0.92 9.63
CA VAL A 14 -50.09 -0.95 10.54
C VAL A 14 -49.44 -2.32 10.35
N ALA A 15 -48.27 -2.34 9.72
CA ALA A 15 -47.36 -3.48 9.79
C ALA A 15 -46.10 -3.02 10.52
N SER A 16 -46.12 -3.24 11.84
CA SER A 16 -44.96 -3.24 12.70
C SER A 16 -43.95 -4.30 12.22
N LEU A 17 -42.86 -3.85 11.60
CA LEU A 17 -41.63 -4.64 11.50
C LEU A 17 -40.56 -3.94 12.34
N GLY A 18 -40.51 -4.30 13.61
CA GLY A 18 -39.29 -4.18 14.40
C GLY A 18 -38.36 -5.31 13.99
N ALA A 19 -37.20 -4.96 13.44
CA ALA A 19 -36.04 -5.84 13.35
C ALA A 19 -34.77 -4.99 13.22
N THR A 20 -34.21 -4.65 14.38
CA THR A 20 -32.78 -4.68 14.69
C THR A 20 -31.81 -4.31 13.55
N PHE A 21 -31.40 -3.04 13.51
CA PHE A 21 -30.14 -2.64 12.88
C PHE A 21 -28.97 -3.18 13.73
N ALA A 22 -28.58 -4.44 13.46
CA ALA A 22 -27.37 -5.01 14.04
C ALA A 22 -26.15 -4.55 13.24
N LEU A 23 -25.26 -3.85 13.94
CA LEU A 23 -23.90 -3.51 13.52
C LEU A 23 -23.15 -4.74 13.01
N THR A 24 -22.94 -4.84 11.69
CA THR A 24 -22.04 -5.83 11.08
C THR A 24 -20.91 -5.11 10.31
N ALA A 25 -20.13 -4.30 11.03
CA ALA A 25 -18.92 -3.67 10.49
C ALA A 25 -17.61 -4.28 11.03
N CYS A 26 -17.68 -5.51 11.57
CA CYS A 26 -16.51 -6.30 11.97
C CYS A 26 -16.69 -7.74 11.51
N GLN A 27 -16.59 -8.00 10.20
CA GLN A 27 -16.28 -9.34 9.71
C GLN A 27 -14.95 -9.31 8.96
N PRO A 28 -14.04 -10.28 9.19
CA PRO A 28 -12.92 -10.51 8.31
C PRO A 28 -13.46 -10.78 6.90
N GLU A 29 -12.78 -10.19 5.91
CA GLU A 29 -13.11 -10.21 4.49
C GLU A 29 -13.63 -11.59 4.04
N GLN A 30 -14.96 -11.73 3.86
CA GLN A 30 -15.53 -12.92 3.22
C GLN A 30 -15.21 -12.83 1.73
N ARG A 31 -14.13 -13.50 1.32
CA ARG A 31 -13.84 -13.74 -0.09
C ARG A 31 -14.72 -14.90 -0.56
N PRO A 32 -15.69 -14.71 -1.47
CA PRO A 32 -16.44 -15.83 -2.04
C PRO A 32 -15.50 -16.60 -2.98
N GLY A 33 -15.12 -17.82 -2.59
CA GLY A 33 -14.33 -18.72 -3.44
C GLY A 33 -13.60 -19.78 -2.62
N SER A 34 -13.78 -21.06 -2.97
CA SER A 34 -12.98 -22.15 -2.44
C SER A 34 -11.57 -22.06 -3.03
N VAL A 35 -10.55 -22.02 -2.17
CA VAL A 35 -9.16 -22.19 -2.60
C VAL A 35 -8.99 -23.64 -3.05
N GLN A 36 -8.79 -23.89 -4.34
CA GLN A 36 -8.34 -25.20 -4.80
C GLN A 36 -6.87 -25.36 -4.41
N VAL A 37 -6.60 -26.37 -3.58
CA VAL A 37 -5.24 -26.85 -3.31
C VAL A 37 -4.74 -27.53 -4.57
N ILE A 38 -3.77 -26.91 -5.26
CA ILE A 38 -3.06 -27.54 -6.37
C ILE A 38 -2.17 -28.64 -5.79
N GLY A 39 -2.24 -29.82 -6.39
CA GLY A 39 -1.86 -31.11 -5.80
C GLY A 39 -0.43 -31.24 -5.25
N THR A 40 -0.32 -32.15 -4.28
CA THR A 40 0.91 -32.74 -3.75
C THR A 40 1.85 -33.25 -4.85
N PRO A 41 3.09 -32.74 -4.94
CA PRO A 41 4.17 -33.49 -5.56
C PRO A 41 4.64 -34.59 -4.60
N LYS A 42 4.95 -35.76 -5.17
CA LYS A 42 5.47 -36.94 -4.48
C LYS A 42 6.67 -36.59 -3.58
N SER A 43 6.65 -37.20 -2.40
CA SER A 43 7.74 -37.23 -1.42
C SER A 43 9.05 -37.69 -2.06
N GLY A 44 9.98 -36.76 -2.23
CA GLY A 44 11.41 -37.01 -2.36
C GLY A 44 12.07 -36.34 -1.17
N SER A 45 12.41 -37.12 -0.14
CA SER A 45 13.12 -36.63 1.03
C SER A 45 14.53 -36.19 0.63
N VAL A 46 14.79 -34.89 0.69
CA VAL A 46 16.13 -34.36 0.87
C VAL A 46 16.11 -33.65 2.23
N SER A 47 16.36 -34.42 3.29
CA SER A 47 16.68 -33.86 4.60
C SER A 47 18.04 -33.18 4.53
N ALA A 48 18.04 -31.88 4.24
CA ALA A 48 19.10 -30.99 4.68
C ALA A 48 18.54 -30.17 5.84
N SER A 49 18.77 -30.67 7.05
CA SER A 49 18.49 -29.96 8.29
C SER A 49 19.36 -28.71 8.36
N VAL A 50 18.82 -27.54 7.99
CA VAL A 50 19.39 -26.26 8.41
C VAL A 50 18.84 -25.98 9.80
N SER A 51 19.48 -26.57 10.80
CA SER A 51 19.32 -26.20 12.21
C SER A 51 19.94 -24.80 12.38
N GLY A 52 19.13 -23.78 12.12
CA GLY A 52 19.60 -22.39 12.20
C GLY A 52 18.59 -21.36 11.67
N VAL A 53 17.28 -21.62 11.74
CA VAL A 53 16.30 -20.54 11.62
C VAL A 53 16.08 -19.97 13.01
N HIS A 54 16.98 -19.07 13.42
CA HIS A 54 16.50 -17.97 14.22
C HIS A 54 15.41 -17.27 13.43
N GLU A 55 14.36 -16.81 14.11
CA GLU A 55 13.34 -15.92 13.60
C GLU A 55 14.05 -14.64 13.13
N ALA A 56 14.63 -14.70 11.94
CA ALA A 56 15.45 -13.64 11.40
C ALA A 56 14.49 -12.50 11.08
N ASP A 57 14.67 -11.38 11.77
CA ASP A 57 13.96 -10.16 11.45
C ASP A 57 14.12 -9.91 9.94
N PRO A 58 13.06 -9.96 9.14
CA PRO A 58 13.15 -9.74 7.70
C PRO A 58 13.74 -8.36 7.38
N ALA A 59 13.62 -7.40 8.30
CA ALA A 59 14.30 -6.11 8.19
C ALA A 59 15.82 -6.24 8.38
N ALA A 60 16.30 -7.11 9.27
CA ALA A 60 17.72 -7.39 9.43
C ALA A 60 18.29 -8.14 8.22
N ALA A 61 17.54 -9.09 7.65
CA ALA A 61 17.93 -9.82 6.44
C ALA A 61 17.97 -8.88 5.21
N ALA A 62 16.96 -8.03 5.03
CA ALA A 62 16.94 -7.04 3.95
C ALA A 62 18.05 -5.98 4.11
N LYS A 63 18.34 -5.55 5.34
CA LYS A 63 19.48 -4.65 5.61
C LYS A 63 20.84 -5.31 5.40
N ALA A 64 20.97 -6.60 5.70
CA ALA A 64 22.19 -7.36 5.42
C ALA A 64 22.39 -7.58 3.91
N ALA A 65 21.30 -7.72 3.14
CA ALA A 65 21.35 -7.80 1.67
C ALA A 65 21.75 -6.47 1.00
N ALA A 66 21.47 -5.33 1.63
CA ALA A 66 21.99 -4.01 1.25
C ALA A 66 23.50 -3.89 1.56
N SER A 67 24.30 -4.75 0.94
CA SER A 67 25.75 -4.78 1.12
C SER A 67 26.38 -3.48 0.62
N ASN A 68 27.07 -2.78 1.53
CA ASN A 68 27.89 -1.60 1.32
C ASN A 68 27.21 -0.37 0.66
N PRO A 69 26.88 0.70 1.41
CA PRO A 69 26.06 1.80 0.92
C PRO A 69 26.68 2.63 -0.21
N SER A 70 27.98 2.48 -0.46
CA SER A 70 28.73 3.24 -1.45
C SER A 70 28.90 2.52 -2.80
N GLN A 71 28.48 1.25 -2.93
CA GLN A 71 28.68 0.48 -4.15
C GLN A 71 27.36 0.20 -4.88
N PRO A 72 27.36 0.21 -6.23
CA PRO A 72 26.23 -0.28 -6.99
C PRO A 72 25.88 -1.72 -6.63
N THR A 73 24.60 -2.05 -6.64
CA THR A 73 24.15 -3.44 -6.49
C THR A 73 24.78 -4.28 -7.60
N LYS A 74 25.13 -5.54 -7.29
CA LYS A 74 25.73 -6.45 -8.27
C LYS A 74 24.77 -6.66 -9.45
N GLY A 75 25.28 -6.50 -10.68
CA GLY A 75 24.53 -6.79 -11.90
C GLY A 75 24.33 -8.29 -12.13
N ASP A 76 23.35 -8.64 -12.97
CA ASP A 76 22.97 -10.03 -13.29
C ASP A 76 23.58 -10.54 -14.61
N GLY A 77 24.46 -9.76 -15.22
CA GLY A 77 25.07 -10.05 -16.53
C GLY A 77 24.28 -9.49 -17.71
N THR A 78 23.03 -9.08 -17.51
CA THR A 78 22.21 -8.37 -18.51
C THR A 78 22.07 -6.90 -18.12
N TYR A 79 21.70 -6.64 -16.88
CA TYR A 79 21.55 -5.31 -16.29
C TYR A 79 22.66 -5.06 -15.28
N THR A 80 23.28 -3.88 -15.40
CA THR A 80 24.32 -3.40 -14.49
C THR A 80 23.86 -2.09 -13.81
N PRO A 81 23.55 -2.12 -12.50
CA PRO A 81 23.21 -0.92 -11.75
C PRO A 81 24.32 0.12 -11.71
N VAL A 82 23.96 1.41 -11.67
CA VAL A 82 24.86 2.56 -11.42
C VAL A 82 24.86 3.00 -9.96
N SER A 83 23.93 2.47 -9.17
CA SER A 83 23.71 2.81 -7.77
C SER A 83 23.26 1.56 -7.01
N ASN A 84 23.25 1.65 -5.68
CA ASN A 84 22.67 0.60 -4.86
C ASN A 84 21.13 0.63 -5.01
N VAL A 85 20.57 -0.32 -5.77
CA VAL A 85 19.12 -0.42 -6.02
C VAL A 85 18.41 -1.25 -4.96
N ASP A 86 19.13 -1.88 -4.03
CA ASP A 86 18.53 -2.63 -2.92
C ASP A 86 17.69 -1.71 -2.02
N ILE A 87 17.96 -0.41 -2.01
CA ILE A 87 17.17 0.60 -1.30
C ILE A 87 15.67 0.56 -1.67
N TYR A 88 15.32 0.15 -2.90
CA TYR A 88 13.92 0.04 -3.32
C TYR A 88 13.20 -1.12 -2.62
N GLN A 89 13.91 -2.20 -2.32
CA GLN A 89 13.34 -3.33 -1.56
C GLN A 89 13.04 -2.92 -0.11
N LEU A 90 13.85 -2.01 0.44
CA LEU A 90 13.68 -1.50 1.80
C LEU A 90 12.44 -0.62 1.99
N ILE A 91 11.81 -0.14 0.92
CA ILE A 91 10.50 0.56 1.00
C ILE A 91 9.46 -0.32 1.71
N SER A 92 9.51 -1.65 1.47
CA SER A 92 8.61 -2.60 2.12
C SER A 92 8.73 -2.62 3.65
N LEU A 93 9.89 -2.26 4.19
CA LEU A 93 10.11 -2.18 5.63
C LEU A 93 9.38 -0.98 6.25
N ASP A 94 9.38 0.17 5.57
CA ASP A 94 8.60 1.33 6.02
C ASP A 94 7.09 1.07 5.91
N VAL A 95 6.66 0.31 4.88
CA VAL A 95 5.26 -0.17 4.78
C VAL A 95 4.90 -1.09 5.95
N ALA A 96 5.79 -2.03 6.29
CA ALA A 96 5.60 -2.94 7.42
C ALA A 96 5.55 -2.19 8.76
N GLU A 97 6.41 -1.18 8.94
CA GLU A 97 6.41 -0.35 10.15
C GLU A 97 5.11 0.44 10.29
N ILE A 98 4.61 1.08 9.22
CA ILE A 98 3.32 1.79 9.27
C ILE A 98 2.16 0.80 9.51
N THR A 99 2.23 -0.41 8.93
CA THR A 99 1.25 -1.47 9.19
C THR A 99 1.25 -1.87 10.67
N LYS A 100 2.42 -2.05 11.27
CA LYS A 100 2.58 -2.34 12.70
C LYS A 100 2.01 -1.21 13.56
N LEU A 101 2.37 0.04 13.28
CA LEU A 101 1.91 1.22 14.02
C LEU A 101 0.38 1.35 13.95
N THR A 102 -0.20 1.19 12.77
CA THR A 102 -1.66 1.28 12.58
C THR A 102 -2.40 0.11 13.23
N ASN A 103 -1.77 -1.05 13.42
CA ASN A 103 -2.37 -2.19 14.13
C ASN A 103 -2.56 -1.95 15.64
N ALA A 104 -1.99 -0.89 16.23
CA ALA A 104 -2.25 -0.50 17.62
C ALA A 104 -3.76 -0.37 17.93
N VAL A 105 -4.58 0.03 16.95
CA VAL A 105 -6.03 0.13 17.10
C VAL A 105 -6.72 -1.21 17.37
N ASN A 106 -6.13 -2.33 16.95
CA ASN A 106 -6.67 -3.66 17.23
C ASN A 106 -6.55 -4.02 18.71
N GLU A 107 -5.66 -3.34 19.44
CA GLU A 107 -5.47 -3.46 20.89
C GLU A 107 -6.26 -2.39 21.67
N GLY A 108 -7.16 -1.67 21.01
CA GLY A 108 -7.93 -0.57 21.61
C GLY A 108 -7.12 0.70 21.86
N LYS A 109 -5.88 0.78 21.37
CA LYS A 109 -5.03 1.98 21.50
C LYS A 109 -5.37 3.01 20.41
N PRO A 110 -5.20 4.30 20.67
CA PRO A 110 -5.33 5.32 19.63
C PRO A 110 -4.27 5.11 18.54
N LEU A 111 -4.54 5.65 17.33
CA LEU A 111 -3.55 5.66 16.26
C LEU A 111 -2.33 6.49 16.69
N PRO A 112 -1.10 5.95 16.60
CA PRO A 112 0.13 6.69 16.85
C PRO A 112 0.43 7.64 15.67
N VAL A 113 -0.32 8.74 15.57
CA VAL A 113 -0.35 9.63 14.41
C VAL A 113 1.04 10.16 14.07
N GLN A 114 1.80 10.60 15.07
CA GLN A 114 3.10 11.23 14.83
C GLN A 114 4.17 10.22 14.43
N GLU A 115 4.13 9.01 14.98
CA GLU A 115 5.03 7.94 14.54
C GLU A 115 4.72 7.51 13.11
N ILE A 116 3.43 7.44 12.73
CA ILE A 116 3.02 7.10 11.36
C ILE A 116 3.47 8.19 10.38
N LEU A 117 3.25 9.47 10.71
CA LEU A 117 3.73 10.59 9.89
C LEU A 117 5.25 10.58 9.77
N ALA A 118 5.99 10.34 10.84
CA ALA A 118 7.45 10.28 10.79
C ALA A 118 7.94 9.24 9.77
N VAL A 119 7.36 8.03 9.76
CA VAL A 119 7.74 7.01 8.77
C VAL A 119 7.30 7.41 7.35
N TYR A 120 6.09 7.92 7.18
CA TYR A 120 5.54 8.27 5.87
C TYR A 120 6.25 9.46 5.20
N GLU A 121 6.51 10.52 5.98
CA GLU A 121 7.03 11.80 5.49
C GLU A 121 8.55 11.85 5.42
N GLN A 122 9.24 11.06 6.25
CA GLN A 122 10.70 11.15 6.40
C GLN A 122 11.41 9.84 6.02
N GLY A 123 10.69 8.71 6.00
CA GLY A 123 11.29 7.38 5.88
C GLY A 123 12.07 6.99 7.14
N LYS A 124 12.02 5.71 7.51
CA LYS A 124 12.72 5.21 8.70
C LYS A 124 13.72 4.12 8.35
N LEU A 125 13.29 3.16 7.54
CA LEU A 125 13.99 1.91 7.26
C LEU A 125 14.48 1.83 5.81
N ALA A 126 13.86 2.55 4.87
CA ALA A 126 14.26 2.58 3.47
C ALA A 126 15.50 3.48 3.22
N LYS A 127 16.62 3.13 3.86
CA LYS A 127 17.85 3.94 3.91
C LYS A 127 19.10 3.12 3.60
N ILE A 128 19.99 3.69 2.79
CA ILE A 128 21.33 3.17 2.50
C ILE A 128 22.31 4.35 2.44
N GLY A 129 23.21 4.45 3.43
CA GLY A 129 24.06 5.63 3.61
C GLY A 129 23.20 6.87 3.83
N GLU A 130 23.51 7.95 3.11
CA GLU A 130 22.72 9.20 3.13
C GLU A 130 21.45 9.14 2.26
N ASN A 131 21.29 8.09 1.44
CA ASN A 131 20.14 7.95 0.56
C ASN A 131 18.95 7.41 1.34
N THR A 132 17.79 8.05 1.16
CA THR A 132 16.51 7.62 1.73
C THR A 132 15.43 7.62 0.65
N ARG A 133 14.63 6.54 0.62
CA ARG A 133 13.38 6.51 -0.15
C ARG A 133 12.22 6.86 0.77
N VAL A 134 11.39 7.82 0.34
CA VAL A 134 10.30 8.36 1.16
C VAL A 134 8.99 8.20 0.39
N LEU A 135 8.01 7.52 1.00
CA LEU A 135 6.70 7.27 0.42
C LEU A 135 5.98 8.58 0.04
N ARG A 136 5.99 9.56 0.95
CA ARG A 136 5.38 10.88 0.69
C ARG A 136 6.05 11.64 -0.44
N ARG A 137 7.38 11.58 -0.56
CA ARG A 137 8.11 12.23 -1.66
C ARG A 137 7.65 11.68 -3.01
N PHE A 138 7.47 10.37 -3.12
CA PHE A 138 6.89 9.80 -4.34
C PHE A 138 5.46 10.28 -4.58
N ALA A 139 4.62 10.24 -3.55
CA ALA A 139 3.20 10.58 -3.68
C ALA A 139 2.95 12.05 -4.06
N THR A 140 3.83 12.95 -3.62
CA THR A 140 3.72 14.41 -3.82
C THR A 140 4.51 14.94 -5.02
N ASP A 141 5.24 14.09 -5.74
CA ASP A 141 6.03 14.54 -6.89
C ASP A 141 5.09 15.11 -7.98
N PRO A 142 5.27 16.36 -8.42
CA PRO A 142 4.36 17.01 -9.36
C PRO A 142 4.27 16.28 -10.72
N ARG A 143 5.27 15.46 -11.05
CA ARG A 143 5.25 14.62 -12.26
C ARG A 143 4.18 13.53 -12.18
N ARG A 144 3.81 13.07 -10.98
CA ARG A 144 2.78 12.02 -10.80
C ARG A 144 1.43 12.45 -11.36
N ALA A 145 1.09 13.73 -11.28
CA ALA A 145 -0.15 14.23 -11.86
C ALA A 145 -0.18 14.15 -13.40
N GLN A 146 1.00 14.26 -14.05
CA GLN A 146 1.15 14.12 -15.49
C GLN A 146 1.19 12.65 -15.91
N GLU A 147 1.86 11.81 -15.12
CA GLU A 147 2.00 10.37 -15.38
C GLU A 147 0.71 9.60 -15.10
N PHE A 148 -0.09 10.05 -14.12
CA PHE A 148 -1.30 9.38 -13.65
C PHE A 148 -2.50 10.34 -13.52
N PRO A 149 -2.94 10.97 -14.63
CA PRO A 149 -3.98 12.01 -14.59
C PRO A 149 -5.36 11.48 -14.16
N GLU A 150 -5.67 10.21 -14.44
CA GLU A 150 -6.93 9.59 -14.04
C GLU A 150 -7.09 9.49 -12.52
N GLU A 151 -6.00 9.28 -11.80
CA GLU A 151 -6.01 9.19 -10.33
C GLU A 151 -6.22 10.56 -9.70
N VAL A 152 -5.61 11.61 -10.25
CA VAL A 152 -5.85 12.99 -9.84
C VAL A 152 -7.33 13.34 -10.03
N ALA A 153 -7.93 12.94 -11.15
CA ALA A 153 -9.35 13.14 -11.42
C ALA A 153 -10.24 12.35 -10.45
N PHE A 154 -9.90 11.10 -10.15
CA PHE A 154 -10.67 10.24 -9.26
C PHE A 154 -10.61 10.70 -7.80
N PHE A 155 -9.42 10.98 -7.26
CA PHE A 155 -9.22 11.40 -5.87
C PHE A 155 -9.43 12.90 -5.67
N LYS A 156 -9.55 13.68 -6.74
CA LYS A 156 -9.68 15.15 -6.70
C LYS A 156 -8.55 15.80 -5.89
N SER A 157 -7.35 15.26 -6.04
CA SER A 157 -6.16 15.61 -5.27
C SER A 157 -5.03 16.02 -6.22
N ASN A 158 -4.57 17.27 -6.06
CA ASN A 158 -3.43 17.77 -6.83
C ASN A 158 -2.10 17.16 -6.37
N THR A 159 -2.07 16.53 -5.19
CA THR A 159 -0.93 15.78 -4.65
C THR A 159 -1.10 14.28 -4.89
N PHE A 160 -1.89 13.90 -5.91
CA PHE A 160 -2.11 12.51 -6.31
C PHE A 160 -2.69 11.66 -5.17
N LEU A 161 -1.87 10.89 -4.46
CA LEU A 161 -2.28 10.00 -3.37
C LEU A 161 -1.87 10.48 -1.96
N ASP A 162 -1.18 11.63 -1.84
CA ASP A 162 -0.79 12.16 -0.52
C ASP A 162 -2.00 12.62 0.30
N ASP A 163 -2.84 13.51 -0.26
CA ASP A 163 -4.00 14.08 0.44
C ASP A 163 -4.90 13.03 1.12
N PRO A 164 -5.37 11.96 0.44
CA PRO A 164 -6.21 10.95 1.10
C PRO A 164 -5.48 10.16 2.19
N VAL A 165 -4.16 9.95 2.05
CA VAL A 165 -3.35 9.25 3.06
C VAL A 165 -3.14 10.15 4.28
N ILE A 166 -2.75 11.41 4.09
CA ILE A 166 -2.60 12.40 5.17
C ILE A 166 -3.93 12.60 5.90
N ALA A 167 -5.04 12.74 5.18
CA ALA A 167 -6.37 12.85 5.77
C ALA A 167 -6.68 11.65 6.68
N ALA A 168 -6.39 10.42 6.23
CA ALA A 168 -6.57 9.23 7.04
C ALA A 168 -5.64 9.17 8.27
N ILE A 169 -4.37 9.58 8.12
CA ILE A 169 -3.39 9.61 9.22
C ILE A 169 -3.77 10.66 10.27
N GLN A 170 -4.24 11.84 9.86
CA GLN A 170 -4.60 12.93 10.78
C GLN A 170 -6.04 12.84 11.29
N GLY A 171 -6.93 12.16 10.56
CA GLY A 171 -8.36 12.07 10.88
C GLY A 171 -9.11 13.33 10.47
N THR A 172 -8.73 13.91 9.33
CA THR A 172 -9.28 15.15 8.78
C THR A 172 -10.04 14.88 7.48
N GLY A 173 -10.82 15.85 7.01
CA GLY A 173 -11.53 15.75 5.74
C GLY A 173 -12.51 14.57 5.72
N GLU A 174 -12.48 13.74 4.68
CA GLU A 174 -13.36 12.55 4.61
C GLU A 174 -13.11 11.54 5.73
N ALA A 175 -11.94 11.56 6.37
CA ALA A 175 -11.59 10.64 7.44
C ALA A 175 -12.10 11.05 8.82
N GLU A 176 -12.69 12.24 8.97
CA GLU A 176 -13.34 12.68 10.23
C GLU A 176 -14.50 11.75 10.61
N ARG A 177 -15.19 11.19 9.62
CA ARG A 177 -16.29 10.23 9.82
C ARG A 177 -15.82 8.79 10.01
N TYR A 178 -14.52 8.52 9.90
CA TYR A 178 -14.00 7.16 9.95
C TYR A 178 -13.75 6.71 11.39
N SER A 179 -14.17 5.48 11.69
CA SER A 179 -13.74 4.80 12.91
C SER A 179 -12.22 4.56 12.91
N PRO A 180 -11.58 4.30 14.06
CA PRO A 180 -10.16 3.96 14.11
C PRO A 180 -9.77 2.79 13.20
N ALA A 181 -10.65 1.78 13.09
CA ALA A 181 -10.45 0.64 12.20
C ALA A 181 -10.52 1.03 10.71
N GLN A 182 -11.45 1.91 10.34
CA GLN A 182 -11.55 2.44 8.98
C GLN A 182 -10.33 3.30 8.63
N ARG A 183 -9.85 4.14 9.54
CA ARG A 183 -8.62 4.93 9.37
C ARG A 183 -7.40 4.02 9.18
N ARG A 184 -7.24 2.98 10.00
CA ARG A 184 -6.19 1.96 9.81
C ARG A 184 -6.22 1.38 8.40
N GLN A 185 -7.38 0.94 7.91
CA GLN A 185 -7.50 0.37 6.57
C GLN A 185 -7.19 1.40 5.48
N ALA A 186 -7.71 2.64 5.61
CA ALA A 186 -7.44 3.71 4.66
C ALA A 186 -5.93 4.01 4.56
N ILE A 187 -5.21 4.06 5.69
CA ILE A 187 -3.76 4.26 5.71
C ILE A 187 -3.04 3.09 5.04
N GLN A 188 -3.30 1.85 5.47
CA GLN A 188 -2.61 0.66 4.95
C GLN A 188 -2.84 0.47 3.44
N LYS A 189 -4.09 0.58 2.98
CA LYS A 189 -4.43 0.43 1.56
C LYS A 189 -3.96 1.63 0.73
N GLY A 190 -3.99 2.84 1.29
CA GLY A 190 -3.44 4.03 0.65
C GLY A 190 -1.93 3.90 0.39
N ILE A 191 -1.17 3.41 1.37
CA ILE A 191 0.27 3.16 1.20
C ILE A 191 0.54 2.04 0.19
N LEU A 192 -0.21 0.93 0.23
CA LEU A 192 -0.05 -0.12 -0.78
C LEU A 192 -0.36 0.40 -2.19
N ARG A 193 -1.33 1.31 -2.33
CA ARG A 193 -1.62 1.97 -3.60
C ARG A 193 -0.44 2.83 -4.05
N ILE A 194 0.16 3.63 -3.16
CA ILE A 194 1.37 4.41 -3.45
C ILE A 194 2.49 3.49 -3.98
N VAL A 195 2.77 2.38 -3.29
CA VAL A 195 3.80 1.42 -3.71
C VAL A 195 3.49 0.82 -5.08
N ARG A 196 2.22 0.49 -5.37
CA ARG A 196 1.81 0.03 -6.71
C ARG A 196 2.17 1.05 -7.78
N TYR A 197 1.80 2.32 -7.61
CA TYR A 197 2.09 3.34 -8.62
C TYR A 197 3.58 3.61 -8.73
N TRP A 198 4.34 3.49 -7.64
CA TRP A 198 5.79 3.56 -7.69
C TRP A 198 6.36 2.46 -8.56
N SER A 199 5.96 1.21 -8.35
CA SER A 199 6.40 0.10 -9.20
C SER A 199 6.04 0.31 -10.67
N VAL A 200 4.81 0.78 -10.97
CA VAL A 200 4.39 1.08 -12.34
C VAL A 200 5.26 2.18 -12.97
N GLN A 201 5.54 3.26 -12.23
CA GLN A 201 6.35 4.36 -12.72
C GLN A 201 7.79 3.93 -13.05
N GLU A 202 8.40 3.11 -12.19
CA GLU A 202 9.77 2.61 -12.42
C GLU A 202 9.82 1.70 -13.66
N LEU A 203 8.79 0.86 -13.87
CA LEU A 203 8.68 0.02 -15.06
C LEU A 203 8.51 0.86 -16.34
N LEU A 204 7.62 1.85 -16.33
CA LEU A 204 7.40 2.74 -17.47
C LEU A 204 8.64 3.57 -17.80
N ALA A 205 9.43 3.98 -16.80
CA ALA A 205 10.68 4.69 -17.01
C ALA A 205 11.80 3.78 -17.53
N ALA A 206 11.81 2.50 -17.15
CA ALA A 206 12.79 1.52 -17.58
C ALA A 206 12.56 1.03 -19.01
N GLU A 207 11.30 0.86 -19.43
CA GLU A 207 10.93 0.32 -20.74
C GLU A 207 11.64 0.95 -21.95
N PRO A 208 11.62 2.29 -22.15
CA PRO A 208 12.28 2.90 -23.30
C PRO A 208 13.80 2.69 -23.25
N LYS A 209 14.42 2.73 -22.07
CA LYS A 209 15.86 2.51 -21.90
C LYS A 209 16.25 1.08 -22.26
N LEU A 210 15.45 0.09 -21.86
CA LEU A 210 15.68 -1.30 -22.23
C LEU A 210 15.57 -1.50 -23.75
N ARG A 211 14.56 -0.89 -24.39
CA ARG A 211 14.40 -0.94 -25.85
C ARG A 211 15.58 -0.35 -26.60
N ASP A 212 16.20 0.69 -26.04
CA ASP A 212 17.38 1.36 -26.62
C ASP A 212 18.71 0.65 -26.27
N GLY A 213 18.69 -0.45 -25.52
CA GLY A 213 19.89 -1.19 -25.11
C GLY A 213 20.64 -0.57 -23.93
N ASN A 214 20.02 0.35 -23.21
CA ASN A 214 20.62 1.12 -22.12
C ASN A 214 20.58 0.34 -20.80
N VAL A 215 21.29 -0.79 -20.76
CA VAL A 215 21.28 -1.75 -19.65
C VAL A 215 22.42 -1.58 -18.64
N GLY A 216 23.33 -0.63 -18.86
CA GLY A 216 24.50 -0.46 -17.99
C GLY A 216 24.92 0.99 -17.78
N PRO A 217 25.94 1.23 -16.93
CA PRO A 217 26.41 2.57 -16.60
C PRO A 217 26.82 3.41 -17.80
N ALA A 218 27.51 2.78 -18.75
CA ALA A 218 28.01 3.46 -19.93
C ALA A 218 26.89 3.80 -20.94
N THR A 219 25.75 3.10 -20.87
CA THR A 219 24.66 3.24 -21.85
C THR A 219 23.43 3.92 -21.27
N GLY A 220 23.34 4.15 -19.96
CA GLY A 220 22.24 4.89 -19.33
C GLY A 220 21.24 3.96 -18.63
N ALA A 221 21.73 3.24 -17.62
CA ALA A 221 21.01 2.20 -16.90
C ALA A 221 19.53 2.52 -16.57
N PRO A 222 18.64 1.50 -16.57
CA PRO A 222 17.19 1.70 -16.51
C PRO A 222 16.70 2.51 -15.29
N HIS A 223 17.28 2.29 -14.12
CA HIS A 223 16.93 2.94 -12.85
C HIS A 223 17.52 4.33 -12.63
N ASN A 224 18.24 4.90 -13.61
CA ASN A 224 18.73 6.27 -13.53
C ASN A 224 17.59 7.27 -13.83
N VAL A 225 16.66 7.43 -12.89
CA VAL A 225 15.48 8.33 -12.96
C VAL A 225 15.66 9.60 -12.13
#